data_AF-A0A820PJK8-F1
#
_entry.id   AF-A0A820PJK8-F1
#
_cell.length_a   1.000
_cell.length_b   1.000
_cell.length_c   1.000
_cell.angle_alpha   90.00
_cell.angle_beta   90.00
_cell.angle_gamma   90.00
#
_symmetry.space_group_name_H-M   'P 1'
#
loop_
_entity.id
_entity.type
_entity.pdbx_description
1 polymer ?
#
loop_
_entity_poly.entity_id
_entity_poly.type
_entity_poly.pdbx_seq_one_letter_code
_entity_poly.pdbx_strand_id
1 'polypeptide(L)'
;TTVKIAEYRRLLSHTHSVLVLTGAGISAESGIPTFRGAGGLWRQFKATIMPHIALAKAEKQFEEEEKLFNIITQNVDRLHRRAGTKNLIEMHGDFFV
;
A
#
# COMPACT_ATOMS: atom_id res chain seq x y z
N THR A 1 -18.92 8.34 19.06
CA THR A 1 -17.80 7.37 18.96
C THR A 1 -18.20 5.97 19.43
N THR A 2 -18.97 5.84 20.51
CA THR A 2 -19.41 4.55 21.08
C THR A 2 -20.30 3.70 20.16
N VAL A 3 -21.22 4.33 19.41
CA VAL A 3 -22.13 3.64 18.46
C VAL A 3 -21.35 2.91 17.36
N LYS A 4 -20.30 3.52 16.82
CA LYS A 4 -19.45 2.93 15.76
C LYS A 4 -18.66 1.71 16.25
N ILE A 5 -18.21 1.72 17.51
CA ILE A 5 -17.47 0.58 18.09
C ILE A 5 -18.40 -0.60 18.36
N ALA A 6 -19.61 -0.34 18.86
CA ALA A 6 -20.60 -1.39 19.08
C ALA A 6 -21.01 -2.08 17.77
N GLU A 7 -21.19 -1.30 16.70
CA GLU A 7 -21.49 -1.80 15.36
C GLU A 7 -20.33 -2.62 14.77
N TYR A 8 -19.08 -2.13 14.91
CA TYR A 8 -17.88 -2.87 14.49
C TYR A 8 -17.74 -4.22 15.20
N ARG A 9 -17.96 -4.26 16.51
CA ARG A 9 -17.95 -5.50 17.30
C ARG A 9 -19.00 -6.51 16.83
N ARG A 10 -20.21 -6.03 16.50
CA ARG A 10 -21.28 -6.87 15.96
C ARG A 10 -20.92 -7.46 14.59
N LEU A 11 -20.26 -6.69 13.73
CA LEU A 11 -19.81 -7.18 12.42
C LEU A 11 -18.75 -8.27 12.57
N LEU A 12 -17.74 -8.04 13.43
CA LEU A 12 -16.68 -9.02 13.68
C LEU A 12 -17.19 -10.33 14.31
N SER A 13 -18.21 -10.27 15.17
CA SER A 13 -18.72 -11.47 15.84
C SER A 13 -19.37 -12.49 14.90
N HIS A 14 -19.66 -12.10 13.65
CA HIS A 14 -20.29 -12.96 12.63
C HIS A 14 -19.32 -13.35 11.50
N THR A 15 -18.07 -12.89 11.53
CA THR A 15 -17.07 -13.18 10.48
C THR A 15 -16.13 -14.31 10.90
N HIS A 16 -15.91 -15.28 10.01
CA HIS A 16 -15.03 -16.42 10.25
C HIS A 16 -13.54 -16.12 10.03
N SER A 17 -13.21 -15.08 9.26
CA SER A 17 -11.84 -14.63 9.02
C SER A 17 -11.80 -13.12 8.82
N VAL A 18 -10.69 -12.49 9.23
CA VAL A 18 -10.49 -11.04 9.16
C VAL A 18 -9.11 -10.76 8.58
N LEU A 19 -9.06 -9.98 7.50
CA LEU A 19 -7.83 -9.41 6.97
C LEU A 19 -7.74 -7.95 7.41
N VAL A 20 -6.61 -7.56 8.00
CA VAL A 20 -6.34 -6.18 8.41
C VAL A 20 -5.26 -5.59 7.51
N LEU A 21 -5.61 -4.52 6.80
CA LEU A 21 -4.66 -3.74 6.01
C LEU A 21 -4.23 -2.52 6.83
N THR A 22 -2.95 -2.41 7.14
CA THR A 22 -2.39 -1.26 7.88
C THR A 22 -1.50 -0.42 6.98
N GLY A 23 -1.48 0.89 7.21
CA GLY A 23 -0.48 1.80 6.66
C GLY A 23 0.42 2.38 7.76
N ALA A 24 1.39 3.20 7.40
CA ALA A 24 2.33 3.84 8.34
C ALA A 24 1.67 4.65 9.47
N GLY A 25 0.39 5.01 9.33
CA GLY A 25 -0.38 5.73 10.34
C GLY A 25 -0.44 5.02 11.71
N ILE A 26 -0.45 3.69 11.75
CA ILE A 26 -0.48 2.94 13.02
C ILE A 26 0.81 3.14 13.85
N SER A 27 1.89 3.56 13.22
CA SER A 27 3.20 3.77 13.86
C SER A 27 3.51 5.24 14.17
N ALA A 28 2.58 6.16 13.85
CA ALA A 28 2.81 7.59 13.98
C ALA A 28 3.07 8.01 15.44
N GLU A 29 2.29 7.46 16.38
CA GLU A 29 2.42 7.76 17.82
C GLU A 29 3.70 7.19 18.43
N SER A 30 4.33 6.22 17.77
CA SER A 30 5.64 5.67 18.14
C SER A 30 6.82 6.51 17.62
N GLY A 31 6.56 7.67 17.01
CA GLY A 31 7.59 8.56 16.47
C GLY A 31 8.10 8.19 15.07
N ILE A 32 7.52 7.18 14.42
CA ILE A 32 7.84 6.85 13.02
C ILE A 32 7.05 7.80 12.12
N PRO A 33 7.72 8.62 11.27
CA PRO A 33 7.04 9.58 10.42
C PRO A 33 6.14 8.87 9.41
N THR A 34 4.93 9.38 9.24
CA THR A 34 4.02 8.88 8.20
C THR A 34 4.40 9.44 6.84
N PHE A 35 3.84 8.85 5.79
CA PHE A 35 4.05 9.33 4.43
C PHE A 35 3.27 10.64 4.14
N ARG A 36 1.98 10.71 4.49
CA ARG A 36 1.05 11.80 4.12
C ARG A 36 0.55 12.66 5.29
N GLY A 37 0.70 12.21 6.54
CA GLY A 37 0.24 12.92 7.76
C GLY A 37 1.10 14.13 8.12
N ALA A 38 0.72 14.90 9.14
CA ALA A 38 1.46 16.09 9.62
C ALA A 38 2.97 15.80 9.76
N GLY A 39 3.83 16.58 9.08
CA GLY A 39 5.28 16.30 9.01
C GLY A 39 5.70 15.13 8.11
N GLY A 40 4.78 14.60 7.29
CA GLY A 40 5.02 13.38 6.54
C GLY A 40 6.04 13.49 5.42
N LEU A 41 6.68 12.36 5.12
CA LEU A 41 7.82 12.27 4.21
C LEU A 41 7.54 12.87 2.83
N TRP A 42 6.34 12.72 2.26
CA TRP A 42 6.04 13.26 0.93
C TRP A 42 5.97 14.79 0.86
N ARG A 43 5.84 15.48 2.00
CA ARG A 43 5.93 16.95 2.05
C ARG A 43 7.36 17.46 2.02
N GLN A 44 8.30 16.63 2.46
CA GLN A 44 9.72 16.96 2.54
C GLN A 44 10.51 16.36 1.36
N PHE A 45 10.08 15.20 0.86
CA PHE A 45 10.69 14.48 -0.23
C PHE A 45 9.66 14.30 -1.35
N LYS A 46 9.98 14.75 -2.56
CA LYS A 46 9.14 14.48 -3.73
C LYS A 46 9.02 12.97 -3.92
N ALA A 47 7.82 12.51 -4.22
CA ALA A 47 7.61 11.15 -4.69
C ALA A 47 8.37 10.91 -5.99
N THR A 48 9.55 10.33 -5.88
CA THR A 48 10.35 9.95 -7.03
C THR A 48 9.90 8.58 -7.53
N ILE A 49 9.97 8.39 -8.84
CA ILE A 49 9.63 7.14 -9.50
C ILE A 49 10.67 6.03 -9.20
N MET A 50 11.81 6.37 -8.57
CA MET A 50 12.96 5.49 -8.44
C MET A 50 12.67 4.19 -7.67
N PRO A 51 11.97 4.20 -6.52
CA PRO A 51 11.62 2.96 -5.82
C PRO A 51 10.72 2.04 -6.67
N HIS A 52 9.89 2.62 -7.53
CA HIS A 52 8.96 1.86 -8.38
C HIS A 52 9.73 1.21 -9.52
N ILE A 53 10.73 1.90 -10.09
CA ILE A 53 11.67 1.34 -11.08
C ILE A 53 12.48 0.19 -10.47
N ALA A 54 12.95 0.32 -9.23
CA ALA A 54 13.69 -0.73 -8.56
C ALA A 54 12.85 -2.01 -8.42
N LEU A 55 11.58 -1.87 -8.04
CA LEU A 55 10.65 -2.99 -7.95
C LEU A 55 10.34 -3.62 -9.32
N ALA A 56 10.17 -2.82 -10.37
CA ALA A 56 9.98 -3.33 -11.74
C ALA A 56 11.23 -4.08 -12.26
N LYS A 57 12.44 -3.64 -11.91
CA LYS A 57 13.68 -4.35 -12.23
C LYS A 57 13.79 -5.68 -11.48
N ALA A 58 13.43 -5.69 -10.20
CA ALA A 58 13.40 -6.91 -9.39
C ALA A 58 12.40 -7.93 -9.96
N GLU A 59 11.20 -7.47 -10.35
CA GLU A 59 10.20 -8.32 -11.02
C GLU A 59 10.79 -9.00 -12.27
N LYS A 60 11.47 -8.24 -13.13
CA LYS A 60 12.10 -8.80 -14.34
C LYS A 60 13.18 -9.84 -14.00
N GLN A 61 14.03 -9.57 -13.01
CA GLN A 61 15.05 -10.53 -12.61
C GLN A 61 14.43 -11.83 -12.07
N PHE A 62 13.36 -11.73 -11.29
CA PHE A 62 12.66 -12.91 -10.78
C PHE A 62 11.98 -13.69 -11.91
N GLU A 63 11.43 -13.01 -12.92
CA GLU A 63 10.87 -13.64 -14.13
C GLU A 63 11.95 -14.45 -14.88
N GLU A 64 13.17 -13.91 -15.03
CA GLU A 64 14.32 -14.59 -15.64
C GLU A 64 14.77 -15.84 -14.84
N GLU A 65 14.53 -15.84 -13.52
CA GLU A 65 14.80 -16.96 -12.62
C GLU A 65 13.61 -17.93 -12.49
N GLU A 66 12.55 -17.78 -13.30
CA GLU A 66 11.29 -18.53 -13.21
C GLU A 66 10.62 -18.47 -11.81
N LYS A 67 10.82 -17.37 -11.08
CA LYS A 67 10.28 -17.14 -9.74
C LYS A 67 9.09 -16.19 -9.78
N LEU A 68 8.16 -16.43 -8.86
CA LEU A 68 7.00 -15.54 -8.69
C LEU A 68 7.42 -14.26 -7.96
N PHE A 69 7.06 -13.12 -8.54
CA PHE A 69 7.19 -11.81 -7.92
C PHE A 69 5.92 -11.00 -8.15
N ASN A 70 5.11 -10.85 -7.10
CA ASN A 70 3.84 -10.13 -7.14
C ASN A 70 3.92 -8.88 -6.27
N ILE A 71 3.45 -7.76 -6.81
CA ILE A 71 3.34 -6.51 -6.09
C ILE A 71 1.88 -6.26 -5.77
N ILE A 72 1.59 -5.99 -4.49
CA ILE A 72 0.28 -5.55 -4.03
C ILE A 72 0.43 -4.13 -3.52
N THR A 73 -0.33 -3.19 -4.07
CA THR A 73 -0.22 -1.77 -3.73
C THR A 73 -1.55 -1.17 -3.27
N GLN A 74 -1.45 -0.28 -2.29
CA GLN A 74 -2.52 0.63 -1.87
C GLN A 74 -2.41 1.99 -2.59
N ASN A 75 -1.36 2.18 -3.39
CA ASN A 75 -1.16 3.41 -4.14
C ASN A 75 -2.09 3.43 -5.36
N VAL A 76 -2.57 4.62 -5.68
CA VAL A 76 -3.57 4.92 -6.73
C VAL A 76 -3.01 5.94 -7.74
N ASP A 77 -1.70 6.19 -7.68
CA ASP A 77 -0.96 7.20 -8.44
C ASP A 77 -0.38 6.68 -9.78
N ARG A 78 -0.65 5.42 -10.12
CA ARG A 78 -0.14 4.70 -11.30
C ARG A 78 1.39 4.65 -11.43
N LEU A 79 2.16 5.03 -10.41
CA LEU A 79 3.62 5.09 -10.53
C LEU A 79 4.25 3.71 -10.76
N HIS A 80 3.63 2.62 -10.27
CA HIS A 80 4.11 1.25 -10.50
C HIS A 80 3.96 0.86 -11.97
N ARG A 81 2.78 1.12 -12.55
CA ARG A 81 2.54 0.91 -13.99
C ARG A 81 3.49 1.74 -14.84
N ARG A 82 3.67 3.02 -14.52
CA ARG A 82 4.60 3.91 -15.21
C ARG A 82 6.06 3.48 -15.09
N ALA A 83 6.43 2.82 -13.99
CA ALA A 83 7.76 2.24 -13.80
C ALA A 83 7.96 0.91 -14.54
N GLY A 84 6.91 0.34 -15.13
CA GLY A 84 6.96 -0.89 -15.92
C GLY A 84 6.57 -2.16 -15.18
N THR A 85 6.04 -2.07 -13.95
CA THR A 85 5.56 -3.25 -13.20
C THR A 85 4.39 -3.90 -13.93
N LYS A 86 4.44 -5.23 -14.13
CA LYS A 86 3.37 -5.98 -14.82
C LYS A 86 2.48 -6.72 -13.83
N ASN A 87 3.08 -7.45 -12.90
CA ASN A 87 2.44 -8.29 -11.89
C ASN A 87 2.02 -7.46 -10.67
N LEU A 88 1.03 -6.60 -10.89
CA LEU A 88 0.55 -5.61 -9.91
C LEU A 88 -0.93 -5.82 -9.58
N ILE A 89 -1.23 -5.91 -8.28
CA ILE A 89 -2.59 -5.87 -7.72
C ILE A 89 -2.80 -4.52 -7.06
N GLU A 90 -3.75 -3.75 -7.58
CA GLU A 90 -4.10 -2.39 -7.11
C GLU A 90 -5.31 -2.48 -6.18
N MET A 91 -5.06 -2.53 -4.87
CA MET A 91 -6.10 -2.78 -3.85
C MET A 91 -7.14 -1.66 -3.74
N HIS A 92 -6.75 -0.42 -4.03
CA HIS A 92 -7.62 0.75 -3.97
C HIS A 92 -8.09 1.21 -5.35
N GLY A 93 -7.85 0.40 -6.39
CA GLY A 93 -8.09 0.80 -7.77
C GLY A 93 -7.13 1.90 -8.20
N ASP A 94 -7.65 2.89 -8.92
CA ASP A 94 -6.85 3.88 -9.62
C ASP A 94 -7.62 5.20 -9.68
N PHE A 95 -6.94 6.31 -9.37
CA PHE A 95 -7.57 7.64 -9.31
C PHE A 95 -8.08 8.14 -10.67
N PHE A 96 -7.65 7.56 -11.77
CA PHE A 96 -7.95 8.03 -13.13
C PHE A 96 -9.00 7.15 -13.86
N VAL A 97 -9.78 6.37 -13.10
CA VAL A 97 -10.91 5.57 -13.60
C VAL A 97 -12.23 6.25 -13.26
#